data_AF-A0A1N6S6L1-F1
#
_entry.id   AF-A0A1N6S6L1-F1
#
_cell.length_a   1.000
_cell.length_b   1.000
_cell.length_c   1.000
_cell.angle_alpha   90.00
_cell.angle_beta   90.00
_cell.angle_gamma   90.00
#
_symmetry.space_group_name_H-M   'P 1'
#
loop_
_entity.id
_entity.type
_entity.pdbx_description
1 polymer ?
#
loop_
_entity_poly.entity_id
_entity_poly.type
_entity_poly.pdbx_seq_one_letter_code
_entity_poly.pdbx_strand_id
1 'polypeptide(L)'
;MTSSNMGGDTALPDDEELRLYQRAYLAQQQADTLYLRWEACMAHAVLLEQNPGKIYHDHAGLNGRQLGEGARAAARRFALLLAEPPAFAEEILALKIAVYEAMARDDDEMRRSRAAPMIEMAMHADAKDLGIVLTKVPIGMDPGQGTH
;
A
#
# COMPACT_ATOMS: atom_id res chain seq x y z
N MET A 1 27.13 47.15 23.52
CA MET A 1 25.73 46.79 23.76
C MET A 1 24.99 46.89 22.44
N THR A 2 25.03 45.83 21.65
CA THR A 2 24.42 45.76 20.32
C THR A 2 23.10 45.02 20.43
N SER A 3 22.02 45.79 20.25
CA SER A 3 20.73 45.43 19.65
C SER A 3 20.38 43.93 19.64
N SER A 4 19.48 43.52 20.54
CA SER A 4 18.74 42.26 20.43
C SER A 4 17.87 42.32 19.19
N ASN A 5 18.17 41.47 18.20
CA ASN A 5 17.37 41.28 17.01
C ASN A 5 16.07 40.56 17.43
N MET A 6 15.00 41.33 17.63
CA MET A 6 13.64 40.83 17.78
C MET A 6 13.16 40.30 16.42
N GLY A 7 13.36 39.00 16.20
CA GLY A 7 12.94 38.29 14.98
C GLY A 7 13.45 36.86 14.94
N GLY A 8 13.55 36.21 16.09
CA GLY A 8 14.05 34.85 16.20
C GLY A 8 13.07 33.86 15.58
N ASP A 9 13.56 33.06 14.65
CA ASP A 9 12.89 31.96 13.97
C ASP A 9 12.44 30.87 14.97
N THR A 10 11.33 31.12 15.68
CA THR A 10 10.71 30.17 16.62
C THR A 10 9.84 29.13 15.91
N ALA A 11 10.00 28.96 14.58
CA ALA A 11 9.22 28.04 13.76
C ALA A 11 9.94 26.69 13.52
N LEU A 12 11.09 26.45 14.14
CA LEU A 12 11.78 25.17 14.04
C LEU A 12 11.05 24.09 14.86
N PRO A 13 10.98 22.84 14.36
CA PRO A 13 10.38 21.73 15.10
C PRO A 13 11.06 21.51 16.44
N ASP A 14 10.28 21.10 17.44
CA ASP A 14 10.81 20.75 18.74
C ASP A 14 11.43 19.34 18.76
N ASP A 15 12.05 18.97 19.88
CA ASP A 15 12.73 17.68 20.00
C ASP A 15 11.78 16.47 19.92
N GLU A 16 10.51 16.61 20.33
CA GLU A 16 9.52 15.53 20.21
C GLU A 16 9.15 15.29 18.74
N GLU A 17 8.95 16.37 17.99
CA GLU A 17 8.70 16.33 16.55
C GLU A 17 9.90 15.75 15.79
N LEU A 18 11.13 16.18 16.11
CA LEU A 18 12.35 15.63 15.50
C LEU A 18 12.49 14.12 15.76
N ARG A 19 12.16 13.64 16.96
CA ARG A 19 12.14 12.19 17.28
C ARG A 19 11.05 11.44 16.52
N LEU A 20 9.90 12.06 16.27
CA LEU A 20 8.87 11.48 15.40
C LEU A 20 9.41 11.28 13.98
N TYR A 21 10.02 12.31 13.40
CA TYR A 21 10.56 12.25 12.04
C TYR A 21 11.70 11.24 11.91
N GLN A 22 12.61 11.18 12.90
CA GLN A 22 13.67 10.18 12.94
C GLN A 22 13.09 8.76 12.91
N ARG A 23 12.08 8.47 13.74
CA ARG A 23 11.43 7.15 13.76
C ARG A 23 10.76 6.84 12.43
N ALA A 24 10.08 7.81 11.83
CA ALA A 24 9.43 7.64 10.53
C ALA A 24 10.46 7.33 9.43
N TYR A 25 11.57 8.07 9.38
CA TYR A 25 12.66 7.86 8.41
C TYR A 25 13.29 6.47 8.56
N LEU A 26 13.59 6.04 9.79
CA LEU A 26 14.20 4.74 10.05
C LEU A 26 13.24 3.55 9.86
N ALA A 27 11.93 3.78 9.92
CA ALA A 27 10.92 2.75 9.75
C ALA A 27 10.56 2.46 8.28
N GLN A 28 11.18 3.16 7.31
CA GLN A 28 10.94 2.92 5.89
C GLN A 28 11.29 1.46 5.53
N GLN A 29 10.32 0.77 4.92
CA GLN A 29 10.48 -0.61 4.51
C GLN A 29 10.78 -0.69 3.02
N GLN A 30 11.56 -1.70 2.62
CA GLN A 30 11.82 -1.96 1.20
C GLN A 30 10.54 -2.44 0.48
N ALA A 31 10.44 -2.12 -0.81
CA ALA A 31 9.29 -2.45 -1.65
C ALA A 31 8.92 -3.95 -1.59
N ASP A 32 9.90 -4.84 -1.74
CA ASP A 32 9.70 -6.29 -1.66
C ASP A 32 9.12 -6.73 -0.31
N THR A 33 9.58 -6.12 0.78
CA THR A 33 9.08 -6.42 2.13
C THR A 33 7.62 -5.98 2.28
N LEU A 34 7.25 -4.83 1.73
CA LEU A 34 5.88 -4.33 1.74
C LEU A 34 4.96 -5.23 0.89
N TYR A 35 5.43 -5.64 -0.29
CA TYR A 35 4.71 -6.55 -1.17
C TYR A 35 4.46 -7.91 -0.49
N LEU A 36 5.49 -8.53 0.09
CA LEU A 36 5.35 -9.81 0.80
C LEU A 36 4.39 -9.72 2.00
N ARG A 37 4.39 -8.58 2.72
CA ARG A 37 3.44 -8.34 3.82
C ARG A 37 2.02 -8.18 3.31
N TRP A 38 1.83 -7.47 2.20
CA TRP A 38 0.54 -7.35 1.54
C TRP A 38 0.01 -8.74 1.13
N GLU A 39 0.84 -9.53 0.44
CA GLU A 39 0.48 -10.87 -0.04
C GLU A 39 0.10 -11.80 1.12
N ALA A 40 0.90 -11.82 2.18
CA ALA A 40 0.61 -12.60 3.38
C ALA A 40 -0.72 -12.19 4.02
N CYS A 41 -1.01 -10.89 4.12
CA CYS A 41 -2.28 -10.40 4.66
C CYS A 41 -3.48 -10.82 3.78
N MET A 42 -3.35 -10.76 2.45
CA MET A 42 -4.39 -11.22 1.53
C MET A 42 -4.64 -12.73 1.66
N ALA A 43 -3.57 -13.54 1.73
CA ALA A 43 -3.69 -14.98 1.96
C ALA A 43 -4.37 -15.30 3.30
N HIS A 44 -3.99 -14.59 4.37
CA HIS A 44 -4.63 -14.77 5.68
C HIS A 44 -6.10 -14.37 5.68
N ALA A 45 -6.50 -13.32 4.96
CA ALA A 45 -7.91 -12.95 4.82
C ALA A 45 -8.73 -14.11 4.24
N VAL A 46 -8.25 -14.71 3.14
CA VAL A 46 -8.91 -15.87 2.50
C VAL A 46 -9.02 -17.04 3.47
N LEU A 47 -7.95 -17.37 4.20
CA LEU A 47 -7.94 -18.48 5.16
C LEU A 47 -8.92 -18.25 6.33
N LEU A 48 -9.02 -17.01 6.82
CA LEU A 48 -9.95 -16.66 7.91
C LEU A 48 -11.41 -16.69 7.43
N GLU A 49 -11.66 -16.28 6.19
CA GLU A 49 -12.98 -16.28 5.56
C GLU A 49 -13.50 -17.70 5.26
N GLN A 50 -12.63 -18.72 5.17
CA GLN A 50 -13.05 -20.12 5.06
C GLN A 50 -13.79 -20.64 6.30
N ASN A 51 -13.57 -20.05 7.47
CA ASN A 51 -14.30 -20.38 8.69
C ASN A 51 -14.76 -19.12 9.43
N PRO A 52 -15.74 -18.39 8.87
CA PRO A 52 -16.06 -17.04 9.29
C PRO A 52 -16.66 -16.97 10.71
N GLY A 53 -17.23 -18.07 11.19
CA GLY A 53 -17.84 -18.17 12.52
C GLY A 53 -16.89 -18.59 13.64
N LYS A 54 -15.68 -19.06 13.33
CA LYS A 54 -14.69 -19.44 14.36
C LYS A 54 -14.35 -18.24 15.23
N ILE A 55 -14.49 -18.39 16.55
CA ILE A 55 -14.17 -17.36 17.53
C ILE A 55 -12.71 -17.52 17.97
N TYR A 56 -12.00 -16.40 18.02
CA TYR A 56 -10.62 -16.30 18.45
C TYR A 56 -10.56 -15.59 19.81
N HIS A 57 -10.62 -16.36 20.90
CA HIS A 57 -10.78 -15.82 22.26
C HIS A 57 -9.65 -14.87 22.68
N ASP A 58 -8.40 -15.18 22.34
CA ASP A 58 -7.23 -14.35 22.66
C ASP A 58 -7.16 -13.05 21.83
N HIS A 59 -8.04 -12.91 20.84
CA HIS A 59 -8.08 -11.78 19.92
C HIS A 59 -9.37 -10.96 20.11
N ALA A 60 -9.62 -10.56 21.35
CA ALA A 60 -10.81 -9.82 21.77
C ALA A 60 -12.15 -10.51 21.43
N GLY A 61 -12.14 -11.85 21.29
CA GLY A 61 -13.32 -12.63 20.94
C GLY A 61 -13.83 -12.39 19.51
N LEU A 62 -13.01 -11.83 18.61
CA LEU A 62 -13.39 -11.60 17.22
C LEU A 62 -13.55 -12.94 16.48
N ASN A 63 -14.46 -12.96 15.51
CA ASN A 63 -14.66 -14.12 14.66
C ASN A 63 -13.81 -14.07 13.37
N GLY A 64 -13.74 -15.19 12.65
CA GLY A 64 -12.99 -15.32 11.41
C GLY A 64 -13.32 -14.24 10.37
N ARG A 65 -14.60 -13.88 10.23
CA ARG A 65 -15.01 -12.78 9.33
C ARG A 65 -14.40 -11.45 9.74
N GLN A 66 -14.48 -11.08 11.02
CA GLN A 66 -13.96 -9.80 11.52
C GLN A 66 -12.44 -9.73 11.42
N LEU A 67 -11.73 -10.82 11.74
CA LEU A 67 -10.28 -10.88 11.56
C LEU A 67 -9.87 -10.90 10.08
N GLY A 68 -10.66 -11.53 9.21
CA GLY A 68 -10.47 -11.47 7.76
C GLY A 68 -10.53 -10.05 7.22
N GLU A 69 -11.53 -9.26 7.64
CA GLU A 69 -11.59 -7.83 7.32
C GLU A 69 -10.40 -7.06 7.88
N GLY A 70 -9.94 -7.41 9.09
CA GLY A 70 -8.72 -6.86 9.68
C GLY A 70 -7.47 -7.15 8.83
N ALA A 71 -7.35 -8.38 8.31
CA ALA A 71 -6.27 -8.77 7.42
C ALA A 71 -6.32 -8.00 6.09
N ARG A 72 -7.51 -7.82 5.49
CA ARG A 72 -7.68 -6.96 4.30
C ARG A 72 -7.33 -5.50 4.58
N ALA A 73 -7.72 -4.98 5.74
CA ALA A 73 -7.36 -3.62 6.15
C ALA A 73 -5.84 -3.45 6.32
N ALA A 74 -5.14 -4.46 6.86
CA ALA A 74 -3.69 -4.47 6.93
C ALA A 74 -3.05 -4.57 5.54
N ALA A 75 -3.56 -5.43 4.66
CA ALA A 75 -3.11 -5.53 3.27
C ALA A 75 -3.19 -4.17 2.58
N ARG A 76 -4.35 -3.48 2.62
CA ARG A 76 -4.50 -2.14 2.06
C ARG A 76 -3.45 -1.14 2.54
N ARG A 77 -3.08 -1.19 3.83
CA ARG A 77 -2.04 -0.30 4.37
C ARG A 77 -0.68 -0.58 3.74
N PHE A 78 -0.29 -1.85 3.63
CA PHE A 78 0.97 -2.21 2.96
C PHE A 78 0.96 -1.85 1.47
N ALA A 79 -0.18 -2.02 0.79
CA ALA A 79 -0.34 -1.60 -0.60
C ALA A 79 -0.16 -0.09 -0.78
N LEU A 80 -0.74 0.73 0.12
CA LEU A 80 -0.58 2.19 0.09
C LEU A 80 0.85 2.61 0.43
N LEU A 81 1.50 1.96 1.41
CA LEU A 81 2.90 2.22 1.74
C LEU A 81 3.84 1.83 0.59
N LEU A 82 3.53 0.77 -0.15
CA LEU A 82 4.27 0.39 -1.35
C LEU A 82 4.07 1.44 -2.47
N ALA A 83 2.85 1.95 -2.62
CA ALA A 83 2.50 2.89 -3.68
C ALA A 83 3.02 4.32 -3.44
N GLU A 84 3.18 4.73 -2.19
CA GLU A 84 3.55 6.10 -1.80
C GLU A 84 4.89 6.60 -2.37
N PRO A 85 6.03 5.89 -2.23
CA PRO A 85 7.30 6.37 -2.74
C PRO A 85 7.37 6.19 -4.27
N PRO A 86 7.92 7.15 -5.04
CA PRO A 86 8.09 6.98 -6.48
C PRO A 86 8.91 5.73 -6.83
N ALA A 87 8.51 5.02 -7.89
CA ALA A 87 9.28 3.89 -8.40
C ALA A 87 10.42 4.39 -9.28
N PHE A 88 11.66 4.24 -8.81
CA PHE A 88 12.87 4.59 -9.58
C PHE A 88 13.39 3.43 -10.45
N ALA A 89 12.70 2.29 -10.44
CA ALA A 89 13.07 1.07 -11.15
C ALA A 89 11.82 0.31 -11.61
N GLU A 90 11.92 -0.38 -12.74
CA GLU A 90 10.82 -1.14 -13.35
C GLU A 90 10.30 -2.24 -12.43
N GLU A 91 11.18 -2.86 -11.64
CA GLU A 91 10.85 -3.92 -10.69
C GLU A 91 9.90 -3.43 -9.60
N ILE A 92 10.09 -2.19 -9.12
CA ILE A 92 9.20 -1.59 -8.12
C ILE A 92 7.84 -1.28 -8.73
N LEU A 93 7.82 -0.74 -9.96
CA LEU A 93 6.58 -0.51 -10.69
C LEU A 93 5.81 -1.82 -10.91
N ALA A 94 6.51 -2.92 -11.23
CA ALA A 94 5.90 -4.23 -11.40
C ALA A 94 5.18 -4.73 -10.13
N LEU A 95 5.75 -4.48 -8.94
CA LEU A 95 5.08 -4.80 -7.67
C LEU A 95 3.79 -3.99 -7.47
N LYS A 96 3.82 -2.68 -7.78
CA LYS A 96 2.63 -1.83 -7.70
C LYS A 96 1.53 -2.29 -8.67
N ILE A 97 1.92 -2.65 -9.90
CA ILE A 97 1.02 -3.24 -10.91
C ILE A 97 0.40 -4.52 -10.36
N ALA A 98 1.20 -5.45 -9.84
CA ALA A 98 0.71 -6.72 -9.33
C ALA A 98 -0.33 -6.54 -8.20
N VAL A 99 -0.08 -5.61 -7.28
CA VAL A 99 -1.02 -5.26 -6.22
C VAL A 99 -2.31 -4.66 -6.79
N TYR A 100 -2.20 -3.68 -7.70
CA TYR A 100 -3.37 -3.07 -8.32
C TYR A 100 -4.21 -4.11 -9.06
N GLU A 101 -3.61 -4.95 -9.89
CA GLU A 101 -4.34 -5.96 -10.64
C GLU A 101 -5.07 -6.96 -9.73
N ALA A 102 -4.43 -7.39 -8.65
CA ALA A 102 -5.07 -8.28 -7.68
C ALA A 102 -6.28 -7.63 -7.01
N MET A 103 -6.17 -6.36 -6.62
CA MET A 103 -7.29 -5.62 -6.00
C MET A 103 -8.39 -5.27 -7.01
N ALA A 104 -8.03 -4.93 -8.25
CA ALA A 104 -8.96 -4.56 -9.31
C ALA A 104 -9.81 -5.74 -9.80
N ARG A 105 -9.34 -6.99 -9.60
CA ARG A 105 -10.11 -8.22 -9.88
C ARG A 105 -11.14 -8.54 -8.81
N ASP A 106 -11.07 -7.92 -7.64
CA ASP A 106 -12.01 -8.11 -6.53
C ASP A 106 -13.02 -6.94 -6.48
N ASP A 107 -14.20 -7.13 -7.08
CA ASP A 107 -15.28 -6.12 -7.10
C ASP A 107 -15.74 -5.71 -5.69
N ASP A 108 -15.63 -6.63 -4.72
CA ASP A 108 -15.94 -6.37 -3.32
C ASP A 108 -14.89 -5.40 -2.73
N GLU A 109 -13.61 -5.62 -3.01
CA GLU A 109 -12.52 -4.72 -2.58
C GLU A 109 -12.68 -3.31 -3.18
N MET A 110 -13.01 -3.23 -4.48
CA MET A 110 -13.27 -1.96 -5.17
C MET A 110 -14.46 -1.19 -4.58
N ARG A 111 -15.47 -1.88 -4.03
CA ARG A 111 -16.61 -1.26 -3.33
C ARG A 111 -16.27 -0.84 -1.90
N ARG A 112 -15.41 -1.59 -1.22
CA ARG A 112 -15.10 -1.42 0.21
C ARG A 112 -14.02 -0.36 0.45
N SER A 113 -13.17 -0.08 -0.52
CA SER A 113 -12.04 0.83 -0.34
C SER A 113 -11.70 1.65 -1.58
N ARG A 114 -11.02 2.78 -1.34
CA ARG A 114 -10.41 3.62 -2.39
C ARG A 114 -8.93 3.33 -2.61
N ALA A 115 -8.37 2.33 -1.92
CA ALA A 115 -6.96 1.98 -2.03
C ALA A 115 -6.55 1.62 -3.47
N ALA A 116 -7.31 0.78 -4.18
CA ALA A 116 -6.99 0.41 -5.55
C ALA A 116 -6.93 1.62 -6.53
N PRO A 117 -7.94 2.52 -6.58
CA PRO A 117 -7.82 3.76 -7.36
C PRO A 117 -6.62 4.65 -6.98
N MET A 118 -6.24 4.71 -5.70
CA MET A 118 -5.06 5.48 -5.27
C MET A 118 -3.77 4.84 -5.79
N ILE A 119 -3.67 3.51 -5.74
CA ILE A 119 -2.52 2.76 -6.25
C ILE A 119 -2.43 2.89 -7.77
N GLU A 120 -3.57 2.84 -8.47
CA GLU A 120 -3.65 3.05 -9.92
C GLU A 120 -3.06 4.40 -10.33
N MET A 121 -3.42 5.47 -9.62
CA MET A 121 -2.86 6.81 -9.88
C MET A 121 -1.35 6.86 -9.65
N ALA A 122 -0.85 6.28 -8.56
CA ALA A 122 0.58 6.22 -8.27
C ALA A 122 1.34 5.44 -9.36
N MET A 123 0.81 4.27 -9.74
CA MET A 123 1.34 3.43 -10.81
C MET A 123 1.43 4.17 -12.16
N HIS A 124 0.40 4.94 -12.52
CA HIS A 124 0.44 5.75 -13.75
C HIS A 124 1.46 6.89 -13.70
N ALA A 125 1.65 7.52 -12.53
CA ALA A 125 2.68 8.53 -12.34
C ALA A 125 4.08 7.93 -12.49
N ASP A 126 4.34 6.80 -11.82
CA ASP A 126 5.60 6.07 -11.88
C ASP A 126 5.93 5.61 -13.31
N ALA A 127 4.96 5.03 -14.00
CA ALA A 127 5.14 4.58 -15.39
C ALA A 127 5.50 5.75 -16.31
N LYS A 128 4.84 6.91 -16.13
CA LYS A 128 5.17 8.11 -16.88
C LYS A 128 6.62 8.56 -16.60
N ASP A 129 7.05 8.56 -15.35
CA ASP A 129 8.40 8.98 -14.96
C ASP A 129 9.48 8.03 -15.49
N LEU A 130 9.16 6.74 -15.61
CA LEU A 130 10.01 5.71 -16.21
C LEU A 130 9.93 5.65 -17.75
N GLY A 131 9.05 6.44 -18.39
CA GLY A 131 8.86 6.40 -19.85
C GLY A 131 8.13 5.14 -20.34
N ILE A 132 7.37 4.47 -19.47
CA ILE A 132 6.62 3.25 -19.73
C ILE A 132 5.16 3.60 -20.06
N VAL A 133 4.63 2.99 -21.12
CA VAL A 133 3.21 3.11 -21.49
C VAL A 133 2.45 1.93 -20.90
N LEU A 134 1.54 2.20 -19.96
CA LEU A 134 0.64 1.18 -19.43
C LEU A 134 -0.57 1.00 -20.34
N THR A 135 -0.84 -0.24 -20.73
CA THR A 135 -2.02 -0.62 -21.52
C THR A 135 -2.93 -1.51 -20.70
N LYS A 136 -4.22 -1.16 -20.63
CA LYS A 136 -5.22 -2.02 -19.98
C LYS A 136 -5.48 -3.25 -20.85
N VAL A 137 -5.22 -4.42 -20.30
CA VAL A 137 -5.57 -5.69 -20.96
C VAL A 137 -7.04 -6.01 -20.68
N PRO A 138 -7.86 -6.31 -21.70
CA PRO A 138 -9.24 -6.73 -21.48
C PRO A 138 -9.32 -8.02 -20.64
N ILE A 139 -10.31 -8.08 -19.74
CA ILE A 139 -10.55 -9.28 -18.92
C ILE A 139 -10.88 -10.44 -19.85
N GLY A 140 -10.05 -11.49 -19.85
CA GLY A 140 -10.21 -12.69 -20.66
C GLY A 140 -9.27 -12.82 -21.88
N MET A 141 -8.38 -11.85 -22.12
CA MET A 141 -7.29 -11.99 -23.10
C MET A 141 -5.97 -12.27 -22.38
N ASP A 142 -5.31 -13.36 -22.75
CA ASP A 142 -3.94 -13.63 -22.34
C ASP A 142 -2.99 -12.66 -23.07
N PRO A 143 -1.99 -12.03 -22.41
CA PRO A 143 -1.10 -11.05 -23.05
C PRO A 143 -0.25 -11.62 -24.21
N GLY A 144 -0.32 -12.93 -24.46
CA GLY A 144 0.40 -13.64 -25.53
C GLY A 144 -0.40 -13.95 -26.79
N GLN A 145 -1.67 -13.54 -26.89
CA GLN A 145 -2.48 -13.75 -28.10
C GLN A 145 -2.60 -12.47 -28.95
N GLY A 146 -1.46 -11.91 -29.35
CA GLY A 146 -1.36 -10.93 -30.42
C GLY A 146 -1.11 -11.64 -31.76
N THR A 147 -1.96 -11.38 -32.74
CA THR A 147 -1.94 -11.90 -34.11
C THR A 147 -0.57 -11.77 -34.80
N HIS A 148 -0.17 -12.84 -35.50
CA HIS A 148 0.85 -12.83 -36.57
C HIS A 148 0.54 -11.78 -37.65
#